data_AF-A0A968F7M2-F1
#
_entry.id   AF-A0A968F7M2-F1
#
_cell.length_a   1.000
_cell.length_b   1.000
_cell.length_c   1.000
_cell.angle_alpha   90.00
_cell.angle_beta   90.00
_cell.angle_gamma   90.00
#
_symmetry.space_group_name_H-M   'P 1'
#
loop_
_entity.id
_entity.type
_entity.pdbx_description
1 polymer ?
#
loop_
_entity_poly.entity_id
_entity_poly.type
_entity_poly.pdbx_seq_one_letter_code
_entity_poly.pdbx_strand_id
1 'polypeptide(L)'
;MGKLYYHYRDILKAPRLALMGKNIFIMMFHIMLGYAIYLILTYAAYLIQGLNFNQIWQLYMLFPFGTIPFENTLSKFIWYLACIFWIGMFLRGSLGVARSAFEELRGNFFFSMKEAFRFTRKNSRIVYRAVVGVIVFIAFLVLLGIVVGLIGKIPIFGELFYGFFYDFPFFIVSLFAVLVIFLLATLILTAPAVAAVKGEDTMTTLFDGFSSVTSQPLRWTLYLAGSYVLARATTFILAYAAFRAMQFTNWTTMLIMGEKQADLFSLGAREVFANFPYTHYFAGLPYVAQLNPADYFNLGYVGDVSWSMSVGGIFIMISIVFILFFIVSYFLNTMVCAQVIAFLDIRNATHNEKLAFIPEDELEQEMDTEDSGRK
;
A
#
# COMPACT_ATOMS: atom_id res chain seq x y z
N MET A 1 -13.48 12.13 22.10
CA MET A 1 -12.82 10.89 21.63
C MET A 1 -11.57 10.70 22.48
N GLY A 2 -11.32 9.47 22.94
CA GLY A 2 -10.46 9.22 24.11
C GLY A 2 -8.97 9.43 23.86
N LYS A 3 -8.33 10.16 24.78
CA LYS A 3 -6.87 10.28 24.95
C LYS A 3 -6.15 8.97 24.58
N LEU A 4 -5.02 9.08 23.88
CA LEU A 4 -4.10 7.95 23.74
C LEU A 4 -3.66 7.54 25.15
N TYR A 5 -3.84 6.27 25.48
CA TYR A 5 -3.40 5.72 26.76
C TYR A 5 -1.93 5.27 26.69
N TYR A 6 -1.34 5.26 25.50
CA TYR A 6 0.02 4.81 25.22
C TYR A 6 0.22 3.35 25.63
N HIS A 7 -0.74 2.53 25.19
CA HIS A 7 -0.79 1.10 25.46
C HIS A 7 -1.11 0.29 24.21
N TYR A 8 -0.77 -0.99 24.22
CA TYR A 8 -1.03 -1.93 23.12
C TYR A 8 -2.48 -1.95 22.62
N ARG A 9 -3.44 -1.59 23.49
CA ARG A 9 -4.87 -1.52 23.16
C ARG A 9 -5.23 -0.36 22.25
N ASP A 10 -4.40 0.69 22.18
CA ASP A 10 -4.67 1.84 21.31
C ASP A 10 -4.65 1.45 19.84
N ILE A 11 -3.95 0.37 19.46
CA ILE A 11 -3.97 -0.16 18.09
C ILE A 11 -5.39 -0.57 17.64
N LEU A 12 -6.28 -0.94 18.57
CA LEU A 12 -7.67 -1.29 18.27
C LEU A 12 -8.48 -0.09 17.77
N LYS A 13 -7.98 1.14 17.95
CA LYS A 13 -8.59 2.35 17.39
C LYS A 13 -8.28 2.52 15.90
N ALA A 14 -7.24 1.85 15.37
CA ALA A 14 -6.79 2.01 13.99
C ALA A 14 -7.87 1.74 12.93
N PRO A 15 -8.69 0.66 13.01
CA PRO A 15 -9.71 0.41 12.00
C PRO A 15 -10.81 1.48 11.96
N ARG A 16 -11.13 2.09 13.12
CA ARG A 16 -12.12 3.17 13.21
C ARG A 16 -11.57 4.47 12.59
N LEU A 17 -10.29 4.77 12.82
CA LEU A 17 -9.61 5.91 12.18
C LEU A 17 -9.51 5.72 10.66
N ALA A 18 -9.22 4.50 10.22
CA ALA A 18 -9.13 4.15 8.81
C ALA A 18 -10.48 4.21 8.07
N LEU A 19 -11.61 4.01 8.77
CA LEU A 19 -12.94 3.93 8.16
C LEU A 19 -13.49 5.31 7.72
N MET A 20 -12.84 6.40 8.12
CA MET A 20 -13.26 7.72 7.65
C MET A 20 -13.20 7.82 6.13
N GLY A 21 -14.33 8.16 5.51
CA GLY A 21 -14.47 8.19 4.05
C GLY A 21 -13.41 9.05 3.36
N LYS A 22 -12.96 10.15 4.00
CA LYS A 22 -11.86 10.98 3.50
C LYS A 22 -10.54 10.20 3.39
N ASN A 23 -10.21 9.38 4.40
CA ASN A 23 -8.99 8.58 4.42
C ASN A 23 -9.03 7.50 3.33
N ILE A 24 -10.16 6.80 3.20
CA ILE A 24 -10.34 5.78 2.15
C ILE A 24 -10.19 6.40 0.77
N PHE A 25 -10.82 7.56 0.53
CA PHE A 25 -10.73 8.23 -0.76
C PHE A 25 -9.31 8.73 -1.08
N ILE A 26 -8.58 9.31 -0.11
CA ILE A 26 -7.19 9.75 -0.30
C ILE A 26 -6.32 8.58 -0.77
N MET A 27 -6.39 7.44 -0.08
CA MET A 27 -5.59 6.27 -0.44
C MET A 27 -6.02 5.68 -1.78
N MET A 28 -7.32 5.51 -1.98
CA MET A 28 -7.89 4.98 -3.22
C MET A 28 -7.48 5.80 -4.43
N PHE A 29 -7.57 7.13 -4.35
CA PHE A 29 -7.16 8.01 -5.43
C PHE A 29 -5.69 7.80 -5.83
N HIS A 30 -4.77 7.73 -4.87
CA HIS A 30 -3.35 7.54 -5.17
C HIS A 30 -3.06 6.15 -5.72
N ILE A 31 -3.65 5.09 -5.14
CA ILE A 31 -3.44 3.72 -5.61
C ILE A 31 -4.02 3.54 -7.01
N MET A 32 -5.22 4.06 -7.28
CA MET A 32 -5.83 4.00 -8.61
C MET A 32 -5.02 4.79 -9.64
N LEU A 33 -4.52 5.98 -9.29
CA LEU A 33 -3.65 6.75 -10.18
C LEU A 33 -2.36 6.00 -10.49
N GLY A 34 -1.74 5.40 -9.47
CA GLY A 34 -0.56 4.55 -9.64
C GLY A 34 -0.84 3.33 -10.51
N TYR A 35 -1.99 2.68 -10.31
CA TYR A 35 -2.43 1.53 -11.09
C TYR A 35 -2.74 1.89 -12.55
N ALA A 36 -3.38 3.03 -12.83
CA ALA A 36 -3.63 3.48 -14.19
C ALA A 36 -2.31 3.67 -14.97
N ILE A 37 -1.31 4.28 -14.34
CA ILE A 37 0.01 4.46 -14.93
C ILE A 37 0.74 3.10 -15.06
N TYR A 38 0.61 2.23 -14.06
CA TYR A 38 1.13 0.86 -14.13
C TYR A 38 0.55 0.09 -15.31
N LEU A 39 -0.76 0.18 -15.54
CA LEU A 39 -1.45 -0.49 -16.64
C LEU A 39 -0.94 0.02 -17.99
N ILE A 40 -0.84 1.33 -18.18
CA ILE A 40 -0.34 1.94 -19.42
C ILE A 40 1.09 1.46 -19.72
N LEU A 41 1.98 1.51 -18.73
CA LEU A 41 3.38 1.11 -18.91
C LEU A 41 3.52 -0.41 -19.11
N THR A 42 2.69 -1.21 -18.45
CA THR A 42 2.71 -2.67 -18.62
C THR A 42 2.20 -3.07 -20.01
N TYR A 43 1.16 -2.40 -20.51
CA TYR A 43 0.70 -2.56 -21.90
C TYR A 43 1.80 -2.16 -22.90
N ALA A 44 2.50 -1.05 -22.65
CA ALA A 44 3.64 -0.66 -23.48
C ALA A 44 4.77 -1.71 -23.47
N ALA A 45 5.05 -2.31 -22.32
CA ALA A 45 6.05 -3.38 -22.19
C ALA A 45 5.69 -4.63 -23.02
N TYR A 46 4.40 -5.02 -23.06
CA TYR A 46 3.92 -6.13 -23.88
C TYR A 46 3.96 -5.83 -25.38
N LEU A 47 3.63 -4.60 -25.80
CA LEU A 47 3.74 -4.19 -27.21
C LEU A 47 5.20 -4.25 -27.69
N ILE A 48 6.14 -3.83 -26.85
CA ILE A 48 7.59 -3.90 -27.14
C ILE A 48 8.10 -5.35 -27.20
N GLN A 49 7.45 -6.27 -26.49
CA GLN A 49 7.75 -7.70 -26.59
C GLN A 49 7.26 -8.32 -27.91
N GLY A 50 6.41 -7.61 -28.67
CA GLY A 50 5.89 -8.06 -29.96
C GLY A 50 4.46 -8.64 -29.90
N LEU A 51 3.75 -8.50 -28.78
CA LEU A 51 2.34 -8.89 -28.69
C LEU A 51 1.44 -7.83 -29.33
N ASN A 52 0.40 -8.25 -30.04
CA ASN A 52 -0.59 -7.33 -30.59
C ASN A 52 -1.55 -6.84 -29.49
N PHE A 53 -2.05 -5.60 -29.63
CA PHE A 53 -3.00 -5.03 -28.66
C PHE A 53 -4.22 -5.93 -28.41
N ASN A 54 -4.81 -6.51 -29.47
CA ASN A 54 -5.96 -7.41 -29.34
C ASN A 54 -5.64 -8.66 -28.52
N GLN A 55 -4.43 -9.22 -28.66
CA GLN A 55 -4.00 -10.38 -27.90
C GLN A 55 -3.81 -10.02 -26.42
N ILE A 56 -3.19 -8.87 -26.15
CA ILE A 56 -3.00 -8.36 -24.77
C ILE A 56 -4.36 -8.12 -24.11
N TRP A 57 -5.28 -7.48 -24.83
CA TRP A 57 -6.62 -7.20 -24.33
C TRP A 57 -7.40 -8.48 -24.04
N GLN A 58 -7.36 -9.48 -24.94
CA GLN A 58 -8.04 -10.76 -24.72
C GLN A 58 -7.45 -11.57 -23.56
N LEU A 59 -6.15 -11.45 -23.29
CA LEU A 59 -5.46 -12.21 -22.25
C LEU A 59 -5.52 -11.55 -20.87
N TYR A 60 -5.33 -10.23 -20.80
CA TYR A 60 -5.07 -9.54 -19.53
C TYR A 60 -6.12 -8.50 -19.15
N MET A 61 -6.84 -7.92 -20.13
CA MET A 61 -7.78 -6.79 -19.91
C MET A 61 -7.23 -5.78 -18.88
N LEU A 62 -7.99 -5.48 -17.81
CA LEU A 62 -7.53 -4.54 -16.80
C LEU A 62 -6.47 -5.13 -15.85
N PHE A 63 -6.31 -6.44 -15.77
CA PHE A 63 -5.46 -7.09 -14.75
C PHE A 63 -4.28 -7.84 -15.36
N PRO A 64 -3.20 -7.16 -15.79
CA PRO A 64 -1.98 -7.79 -16.27
C PRO A 64 -1.13 -8.35 -15.09
N PHE A 65 -1.74 -9.07 -14.16
CA PHE A 65 -1.11 -9.62 -12.95
C PHE A 65 -0.76 -11.12 -13.04
N GLY A 66 -1.06 -11.76 -14.18
CA GLY A 66 -0.85 -13.20 -14.39
C GLY A 66 0.63 -13.59 -14.50
N THR A 67 0.94 -14.47 -15.45
CA THR A 67 2.31 -14.93 -15.68
C THR A 67 3.13 -13.86 -16.40
N ILE A 68 4.22 -13.41 -15.78
CA ILE A 68 5.12 -12.39 -16.33
C ILE A 68 6.42 -13.03 -16.84
N PRO A 69 6.49 -13.48 -18.11
CA PRO A 69 7.76 -13.79 -18.76
C PRO A 69 8.06 -12.72 -19.81
N PHE A 70 8.38 -11.49 -19.38
CA PHE A 70 9.07 -10.58 -20.29
C PHE A 70 10.43 -11.19 -20.59
N GLU A 71 10.76 -11.47 -21.85
CA GLU A 71 12.10 -11.94 -22.22
C GLU A 71 13.03 -10.76 -22.52
N ASN A 72 12.50 -9.77 -23.25
CA ASN A 72 13.20 -8.56 -23.64
C ASN A 72 13.59 -7.71 -22.41
N THR A 73 14.87 -7.37 -22.30
CA THR A 73 15.42 -6.50 -21.24
C THR A 73 14.72 -5.15 -21.17
N LEU A 74 14.36 -4.56 -22.34
CA LEU A 74 13.70 -3.26 -22.38
C LEU A 74 12.27 -3.33 -21.82
N SER A 75 11.51 -4.38 -22.15
CA SER A 75 10.17 -4.63 -21.57
C SER A 75 10.24 -4.84 -20.06
N LYS A 76 11.23 -5.62 -19.57
CA LYS A 76 11.46 -5.78 -18.13
C LYS A 76 11.70 -4.44 -17.44
N PHE A 77 12.57 -3.60 -18.01
CA PHE A 77 12.89 -2.29 -17.44
C PHE A 77 11.66 -1.38 -17.31
N ILE A 78 10.84 -1.29 -18.37
CA ILE A 78 9.60 -0.49 -18.35
C ILE A 78 8.63 -1.03 -17.29
N TRP A 79 8.51 -2.34 -17.17
CA TRP A 79 7.64 -2.95 -16.16
C TRP A 79 8.13 -2.70 -14.73
N TYR A 80 9.43 -2.79 -14.47
CA TYR A 80 9.99 -2.41 -13.17
C TYR A 80 9.74 -0.93 -12.84
N LEU A 81 9.89 -0.05 -13.84
CA LEU A 81 9.58 1.38 -13.68
C LEU A 81 8.10 1.59 -13.32
N ALA A 82 7.20 0.83 -13.93
CA ALA A 82 5.77 0.84 -13.61
C ALA A 82 5.50 0.44 -12.15
N CYS A 83 6.17 -0.62 -11.67
CA CYS A 83 6.06 -1.07 -10.27
C CYS A 83 6.59 -0.01 -9.30
N ILE A 84 7.75 0.60 -9.58
CA ILE A 84 8.34 1.66 -8.77
C ILE A 84 7.40 2.85 -8.67
N PHE A 85 6.80 3.25 -9.81
CA PHE A 85 5.85 4.36 -9.83
C PHE A 85 4.61 4.07 -8.98
N TRP A 86 4.09 2.84 -9.05
CA TRP A 86 2.93 2.44 -8.26
C TRP A 86 3.23 2.43 -6.76
N ILE A 87 4.40 1.90 -6.36
CA ILE A 87 4.89 1.96 -4.97
C ILE A 87 5.05 3.42 -4.51
N GLY A 88 5.57 4.30 -5.38
CA GLY A 88 5.68 5.73 -5.09
C GLY A 88 4.32 6.37 -4.80
N MET A 89 3.32 6.08 -5.62
CA MET A 89 1.95 6.55 -5.38
C MET A 89 1.36 5.99 -4.09
N PHE A 90 1.61 4.72 -3.77
CA PHE A 90 1.24 4.15 -2.47
C PHE A 90 1.87 4.91 -1.29
N LEU A 91 3.17 5.22 -1.33
CA LEU A 91 3.84 6.00 -0.28
C LEU A 91 3.22 7.40 -0.12
N ARG A 92 2.81 8.05 -1.22
CA ARG A 92 2.09 9.33 -1.17
C ARG A 92 0.71 9.23 -0.55
N GLY A 93 -0.05 8.20 -0.90
CA GLY A 93 -1.35 7.92 -0.29
C GLY A 93 -1.21 7.70 1.22
N SER A 94 -0.23 6.87 1.61
CA SER A 94 0.11 6.58 3.01
C SER A 94 0.49 7.84 3.78
N LEU A 95 1.25 8.78 3.20
CA LEU A 95 1.60 10.04 3.87
C LEU A 95 0.36 10.90 4.17
N GLY A 96 -0.61 10.93 3.24
CA GLY A 96 -1.83 11.73 3.40
C GLY A 96 -2.75 11.17 4.47
N VAL A 97 -2.91 9.85 4.47
CA VAL A 97 -3.70 9.15 5.49
C VAL A 97 -3.02 9.22 6.85
N ALA A 98 -1.69 9.07 6.91
CA ALA A 98 -0.93 9.23 8.13
C ALA A 98 -1.12 10.64 8.73
N ARG A 99 -1.09 11.69 7.91
CA ARG A 99 -1.32 13.06 8.38
C ARG A 99 -2.74 13.26 8.88
N SER A 100 -3.75 12.78 8.14
CA SER A 100 -5.14 12.90 8.61
C SER A 100 -5.38 12.15 9.92
N ALA A 101 -4.84 10.94 10.04
CA ALA A 101 -4.94 10.15 11.27
C ALA A 101 -4.24 10.83 12.46
N PHE A 102 -3.08 11.47 12.23
CA PHE A 102 -2.38 12.23 13.25
C PHE A 102 -3.18 13.44 13.74
N GLU A 103 -3.77 14.22 12.83
CA GLU A 103 -4.62 15.37 13.18
C GLU A 103 -5.86 14.96 13.96
N GLU A 104 -6.50 13.84 13.59
CA GLU A 104 -7.63 13.29 14.33
C GLU A 104 -7.25 12.81 15.73
N LEU A 105 -6.05 12.23 15.89
CA LEU A 105 -5.50 11.85 17.19
C LEU A 105 -5.19 13.07 18.07
N ARG A 106 -4.85 14.23 17.46
CA ARG A 106 -4.72 15.53 18.14
C ARG A 106 -6.06 16.18 18.47
N GLY A 107 -7.18 15.68 17.92
CA GLY A 107 -8.52 16.22 18.14
C GLY A 107 -9.04 17.13 17.02
N ASN A 108 -8.26 17.33 15.95
CA ASN A 108 -8.68 18.09 14.77
C ASN A 108 -9.47 17.20 13.79
N PHE A 109 -10.77 17.06 14.04
CA PHE A 109 -11.66 16.25 13.19
C PHE A 109 -11.98 16.90 11.84
N PHE A 110 -11.87 18.23 11.76
CA PHE A 110 -12.22 19.03 10.57
C PHE A 110 -11.09 19.11 9.54
N PHE A 111 -9.92 18.50 9.82
CA PHE A 111 -8.82 18.42 8.88
C PHE A 111 -9.30 17.92 7.51
N SER A 112 -9.18 18.79 6.51
CA SER A 112 -9.89 18.59 5.24
C SER A 112 -9.09 17.71 4.29
N MET A 113 -9.79 17.04 3.37
CA MET A 113 -9.15 16.26 2.31
C MET A 113 -8.21 17.13 1.45
N LYS A 114 -8.58 18.39 1.20
CA LYS A 114 -7.76 19.33 0.42
C LYS A 114 -6.45 19.66 1.12
N GLU A 115 -6.48 19.85 2.44
CA GLU A 115 -5.27 20.03 3.24
C GLU A 115 -4.38 18.79 3.21
N ALA A 116 -4.96 17.60 3.34
CA ALA A 116 -4.21 16.35 3.22
C ALA A 116 -3.47 16.24 1.88
N PHE A 117 -4.14 16.53 0.75
CA PHE A 117 -3.51 16.55 -0.57
C PHE A 117 -2.43 17.63 -0.72
N ARG A 118 -2.64 18.81 -0.14
CA ARG A 118 -1.64 19.88 -0.14
C ARG A 118 -0.39 19.46 0.63
N PHE A 119 -0.58 18.85 1.80
CA PHE A 119 0.49 18.32 2.63
C PHE A 119 1.28 17.22 1.90
N THR A 120 0.61 16.23 1.31
CA THR A 120 1.30 15.15 0.58
C THR A 120 2.07 15.67 -0.62
N ARG A 121 1.51 16.62 -1.38
CA ARG A 121 2.21 17.22 -2.51
C ARG A 121 3.48 17.95 -2.08
N LYS A 122 3.45 18.68 -0.96
CA LYS A 122 4.59 19.41 -0.42
C LYS A 122 5.66 18.48 0.16
N ASN A 123 5.25 17.46 0.93
CA ASN A 123 6.15 16.68 1.79
C ASN A 123 6.47 15.27 1.25
N SER A 124 5.87 14.83 0.14
CA SER A 124 6.17 13.51 -0.47
C SER A 124 7.65 13.31 -0.80
N ARG A 125 8.37 14.39 -1.14
CA ARG A 125 9.81 14.33 -1.41
C ARG A 125 10.62 13.84 -0.22
N ILE A 126 10.18 14.12 1.01
CA ILE A 126 10.86 13.71 2.24
C ILE A 126 10.84 12.18 2.33
N VAL A 127 9.65 11.57 2.18
CA VAL A 127 9.47 10.11 2.22
C VAL A 127 10.23 9.43 1.09
N TYR A 128 10.16 9.97 -0.13
CA TYR A 128 10.86 9.39 -1.28
C TYR A 128 12.37 9.41 -1.12
N ARG A 129 12.93 10.54 -0.68
CA ARG A 129 14.38 10.66 -0.47
C ARG A 129 14.86 9.74 0.65
N ALA A 130 14.06 9.51 1.68
CA ALA A 130 14.38 8.55 2.73
C ALA A 130 14.50 7.12 2.17
N VAL A 131 13.47 6.65 1.46
CA VAL A 131 13.46 5.30 0.87
C VAL A 131 14.58 5.15 -0.18
N VAL A 132 14.74 6.12 -1.07
CA VAL A 132 15.81 6.11 -2.10
C VAL A 132 17.20 6.15 -1.45
N GLY A 133 17.38 6.93 -0.38
CA GLY A 133 18.66 7.01 0.34
C GLY A 133 19.13 5.65 0.86
N VAL A 134 18.21 4.87 1.44
CA VAL A 134 18.51 3.50 1.91
C VAL A 134 18.78 2.55 0.73
N ILE A 135 18.04 2.66 -0.37
CA ILE A 135 18.29 1.85 -1.58
C ILE A 135 19.68 2.14 -2.16
N VAL A 136 20.08 3.42 -2.26
CA VAL A 136 21.40 3.82 -2.75
C VAL A 136 22.49 3.29 -1.82
N PHE A 137 22.27 3.31 -0.51
CA PHE A 137 23.21 2.75 0.45
C PHE A 137 23.35 1.22 0.30
N ILE A 138 22.26 0.48 0.09
CA ILE A 138 22.32 -0.96 -0.21
C ILE A 138 23.08 -1.21 -1.51
N ALA A 139 22.81 -0.42 -2.57
CA ALA A 139 23.52 -0.55 -3.85
C ALA A 139 25.03 -0.32 -3.69
N PHE A 140 25.43 0.63 -2.84
CA PHE A 140 26.82 0.85 -2.48
C PHE A 140 27.45 -0.36 -1.77
N LEU A 141 26.77 -0.98 -0.81
CA LEU A 141 27.24 -2.20 -0.15
C LEU A 141 27.41 -3.37 -1.13
N VAL A 142 26.47 -3.53 -2.06
CA VAL A 142 26.55 -4.55 -3.13
C VAL A 142 27.74 -4.28 -4.05
N LEU A 143 27.99 -3.02 -4.40
CA LEU A 143 29.14 -2.63 -5.21
C LEU A 143 30.46 -3.02 -4.54
N LEU A 144 30.60 -2.79 -3.22
CA LEU A 144 31.77 -3.25 -2.46
C LEU A 144 31.93 -4.78 -2.52
N GLY A 145 30.82 -5.53 -2.41
CA GLY A 145 30.83 -6.99 -2.57
C GLY A 145 31.29 -7.44 -3.96
N ILE A 146 30.89 -6.73 -5.02
CA ILE A 146 31.35 -7.01 -6.39
C ILE A 146 32.87 -6.78 -6.50
N VAL A 147 33.40 -5.69 -5.93
CA VAL A 147 34.84 -5.41 -5.92
C VAL A 147 35.62 -6.53 -5.20
N VAL A 148 35.13 -7.00 -4.05
CA VAL A 148 35.72 -8.14 -3.34
C VAL A 148 35.68 -9.41 -4.20
N GLY A 149 34.55 -9.68 -4.88
CA GLY A 149 34.42 -10.80 -5.80
C GLY A 149 35.40 -10.74 -6.98
N LEU A 150 35.70 -9.53 -7.49
CA LEU A 150 36.70 -9.34 -8.54
C LEU A 150 38.12 -9.66 -8.05
N ILE A 151 38.47 -9.30 -6.81
CA ILE A 151 39.75 -9.67 -6.18
C ILE A 151 39.86 -11.19 -6.01
N GLY A 152 38.75 -11.83 -5.60
CA GLY A 152 38.67 -13.29 -5.46
C GLY A 152 38.92 -14.07 -6.77
N LYS A 153 38.82 -13.43 -7.93
CA LYS A 153 39.09 -14.05 -9.24
C LYS A 153 40.59 -14.28 -9.52
N ILE A 154 41.49 -13.69 -8.75
CA ILE A 154 42.94 -13.83 -8.96
C ILE A 154 43.38 -15.24 -8.48
N PRO A 155 44.00 -16.08 -9.33
CA PRO A 155 44.45 -17.41 -8.93
C PRO A 155 45.39 -17.38 -7.73
N ILE A 156 45.25 -18.34 -6.81
CA ILE A 156 46.06 -18.50 -5.58
C ILE A 156 45.86 -17.35 -4.57
N PHE A 157 46.16 -16.11 -4.94
CA PHE A 157 46.03 -14.96 -4.04
C PHE A 157 44.57 -14.65 -3.68
N GLY A 158 43.67 -14.67 -4.67
CA GLY A 158 42.25 -14.37 -4.47
C GLY A 158 41.55 -15.41 -3.58
N GLU A 159 41.89 -16.70 -3.74
CA GLU A 159 41.35 -17.79 -2.92
C GLU A 159 41.81 -17.68 -1.46
N LEU A 160 43.11 -17.45 -1.23
CA LEU A 160 43.66 -17.27 0.11
C LEU A 160 43.15 -15.99 0.77
N PHE A 161 43.09 -14.87 0.03
CA PHE A 161 42.55 -13.61 0.50
C PHE A 161 41.08 -13.75 0.88
N TYR A 162 40.27 -14.35 0.00
CA TYR A 162 38.84 -14.54 0.27
C TYR A 162 38.61 -15.47 1.46
N GLY A 163 39.32 -16.59 1.53
CA GLY A 163 39.21 -17.54 2.63
C GLY A 163 39.65 -16.96 3.98
N PHE A 164 40.76 -16.20 4.00
CA PHE A 164 41.26 -15.58 5.23
C PHE A 164 40.35 -14.47 5.75
N PHE A 165 39.81 -13.63 4.85
CA PHE A 165 38.96 -12.49 5.19
C PHE A 165 37.45 -12.81 5.21
N TYR A 166 37.07 -14.09 5.05
CA TYR A 166 35.68 -14.52 4.98
C TYR A 166 34.89 -14.13 6.22
N ASP A 167 35.36 -14.55 7.41
CA ASP A 167 34.69 -14.25 8.68
C ASP A 167 34.82 -12.77 9.07
N PHE A 168 36.01 -12.18 8.85
CA PHE A 168 36.26 -10.77 9.11
C PHE A 168 37.08 -10.16 7.97
N PRO A 169 36.58 -9.14 7.24
CA PRO A 169 35.34 -8.38 7.45
C PRO A 169 34.12 -8.83 6.61
N PHE A 170 34.24 -9.79 5.68
CA PHE A 170 33.21 -9.99 4.65
C PHE A 170 31.86 -10.44 5.20
N PHE A 171 31.86 -11.43 6.10
CA PHE A 171 30.63 -11.91 6.74
C PHE A 171 29.94 -10.80 7.55
N ILE A 172 30.70 -10.00 8.30
CA ILE A 172 30.14 -8.89 9.11
C ILE A 172 29.48 -7.84 8.22
N VAL A 173 30.14 -7.43 7.12
CA VAL A 173 29.56 -6.46 6.18
C VAL A 173 28.31 -7.02 5.50
N SER A 174 28.31 -8.32 5.15
CA SER A 174 27.12 -8.98 4.59
C SER A 174 25.96 -9.06 5.58
N LEU A 175 26.24 -9.40 6.84
CA LEU A 175 25.24 -9.41 7.92
C LEU A 175 24.64 -8.00 8.10
N PHE A 176 25.49 -6.96 8.09
CA PHE A 176 25.04 -5.58 8.12
C PHE A 176 24.16 -5.22 6.92
N ALA A 177 24.53 -5.65 5.70
CA ALA A 177 23.72 -5.42 4.51
C ALA A 177 22.33 -6.08 4.60
N VAL A 178 22.24 -7.30 5.12
CA VAL A 178 20.96 -7.99 5.36
C VAL A 178 20.10 -7.20 6.35
N LEU A 179 20.67 -6.67 7.44
CA LEU A 179 19.96 -5.82 8.39
C LEU A 179 19.45 -4.52 7.75
N VAL A 180 20.22 -3.91 6.85
CA VAL A 180 19.80 -2.71 6.12
C VAL A 180 18.66 -3.02 5.13
N ILE A 181 18.65 -4.19 4.49
CA ILE A 181 17.54 -4.63 3.63
C ILE A 181 16.27 -4.82 4.45
N PHE A 182 16.38 -5.47 5.61
CA PHE A 182 15.25 -5.60 6.54
C PHE A 182 14.75 -4.21 6.97
N LEU A 183 15.66 -3.28 7.27
CA LEU A 183 15.32 -1.91 7.60
C LEU A 183 14.55 -1.21 6.47
N LEU A 184 14.96 -1.36 5.21
CA LEU A 184 14.25 -0.80 4.06
C LEU A 184 12.77 -1.24 4.05
N ALA A 185 12.51 -2.53 4.28
CA ALA A 185 11.15 -3.07 4.32
C ALA A 185 10.31 -2.41 5.43
N THR A 186 10.90 -2.23 6.63
CA THR A 186 10.22 -1.54 7.73
C THR A 186 10.00 -0.05 7.45
N LEU A 187 10.96 0.60 6.79
CA LEU A 187 10.93 2.02 6.49
C LEU A 187 9.83 2.37 5.46
N ILE A 188 9.57 1.50 4.48
CA ILE A 188 8.47 1.68 3.53
C ILE A 188 7.12 1.81 4.26
N LEU A 189 6.96 1.15 5.41
CA LEU A 189 5.75 1.19 6.22
C LEU A 189 5.74 2.35 7.23
N THR A 190 6.87 2.64 7.87
CA THR A 190 6.95 3.63 8.96
C THR A 190 7.27 5.05 8.48
N ALA A 191 8.01 5.23 7.38
CA ALA A 191 8.41 6.56 6.91
C ALA A 191 7.24 7.53 6.67
N PRO A 192 6.10 7.12 6.08
CA PRO A 192 4.96 8.01 5.94
C PRO A 192 4.39 8.47 7.29
N ALA A 193 4.40 7.60 8.30
CA ALA A 193 3.94 7.92 9.65
C ALA A 193 4.89 8.91 10.34
N VAL A 194 6.20 8.67 10.29
CA VAL A 194 7.22 9.56 10.87
C VAL A 194 7.17 10.95 10.21
N ALA A 195 7.14 11.00 8.87
CA ALA A 195 7.09 12.24 8.12
C ALA A 195 5.77 13.01 8.33
N ALA A 196 4.66 12.32 8.59
CA ALA A 196 3.39 12.95 8.92
C ALA A 196 3.38 13.61 10.31
N VAL A 197 4.06 13.01 11.29
CA VAL A 197 4.10 13.51 12.67
C VAL A 197 5.12 14.64 12.82
N LYS A 198 6.37 14.43 12.38
CA LYS A 198 7.45 15.41 12.61
C LYS A 198 7.62 16.41 11.47
N GLY A 199 7.47 16.02 10.21
CA GLY A 199 7.49 16.94 9.06
C GLY A 199 8.76 17.79 8.86
N GLU A 200 9.83 17.53 9.62
CA GLU A 200 11.01 18.40 9.75
C GLU A 200 12.04 18.19 8.64
N ASP A 201 12.47 16.95 8.36
CA ASP A 201 13.41 16.63 7.27
C ASP A 201 13.51 15.11 6.96
N THR A 202 14.18 14.78 5.86
CA THR A 202 14.52 13.43 5.39
C THR A 202 15.40 12.69 6.38
N MET A 203 16.42 13.35 6.93
CA MET A 203 17.33 12.73 7.90
C MET A 203 16.59 12.37 9.19
N THR A 204 15.75 13.27 9.69
CA THR A 204 14.87 12.99 10.84
C THR A 204 13.95 11.81 10.56
N THR A 205 13.35 11.75 9.37
CA THR A 205 12.49 10.62 8.97
C THR A 205 13.25 9.28 8.97
N LEU A 206 14.50 9.28 8.52
CA LEU A 206 15.38 8.11 8.54
C LEU A 206 15.77 7.70 9.96
N PHE A 207 16.28 8.63 10.75
CA PHE A 207 16.77 8.35 12.09
C PHE A 207 15.65 7.95 13.05
N ASP A 208 14.51 8.64 13.00
CA ASP A 208 13.37 8.31 13.86
C ASP A 208 12.66 7.04 13.40
N GLY A 209 12.58 6.80 12.09
CA GLY A 209 12.09 5.53 11.56
C GLY A 209 12.95 4.35 12.03
N PHE A 210 14.27 4.49 11.90
CA PHE A 210 15.23 3.48 12.36
C PHE A 210 15.20 3.30 13.89
N SER A 211 15.25 4.39 14.64
CA SER A 211 15.26 4.38 16.10
C SER A 211 13.97 3.76 16.65
N SER A 212 12.82 4.00 16.02
CA SER A 212 11.55 3.39 16.44
C SER A 212 11.55 1.88 16.27
N VAL A 213 12.10 1.36 15.16
CA VAL A 213 12.17 -0.08 14.92
C VAL A 213 13.22 -0.75 15.81
N THR A 214 14.36 -0.10 16.04
CA THR A 214 15.49 -0.69 16.77
C THR A 214 15.41 -0.54 18.29
N SER A 215 14.77 0.51 18.81
CA SER A 215 14.65 0.72 20.26
C SER A 215 13.72 -0.31 20.92
N GLN A 216 12.65 -0.72 20.25
CA GLN A 216 11.68 -1.69 20.75
C GLN A 216 11.21 -2.65 19.64
N PRO A 217 12.10 -3.51 19.09
CA PRO A 217 11.80 -4.32 17.91
C PRO A 217 10.64 -5.27 18.13
N LEU A 218 10.58 -5.93 19.29
CA LEU A 218 9.49 -6.84 19.62
C LEU A 218 8.13 -6.12 19.67
N ARG A 219 8.09 -4.92 20.28
CA ARG A 219 6.86 -4.13 20.37
C ARG A 219 6.42 -3.64 19.00
N TRP A 220 7.34 -3.16 18.17
CA TRP A 220 7.05 -2.78 16.79
C TRP A 220 6.52 -3.96 15.96
N THR A 221 7.15 -5.13 16.06
CA THR A 221 6.70 -6.35 15.36
C THR A 221 5.32 -6.79 15.84
N LEU A 222 5.03 -6.71 17.14
CA LEU A 222 3.70 -7.00 17.69
C LEU A 222 2.65 -6.01 17.17
N TYR A 223 2.99 -4.72 17.07
CA TYR A 223 2.10 -3.74 16.44
C TYR A 223 1.88 -4.05 14.96
N LEU A 224 2.92 -4.39 14.21
CA LEU A 224 2.80 -4.76 12.81
C LEU A 224 1.91 -6.00 12.64
N ALA A 225 2.18 -7.08 13.37
CA ALA A 225 1.39 -8.31 13.31
C ALA A 225 -0.06 -8.09 13.76
N GLY A 226 -0.28 -7.41 14.88
CA GLY A 226 -1.60 -7.07 15.38
C GLY A 226 -2.38 -6.19 14.41
N SER A 227 -1.72 -5.22 13.79
CA SER A 227 -2.33 -4.37 12.79
C SER A 227 -2.74 -5.18 11.57
N TYR A 228 -1.90 -6.08 11.06
CA TYR A 228 -2.19 -6.96 9.93
C TYR A 228 -3.43 -7.82 10.17
N VAL A 229 -3.53 -8.43 11.35
CA VAL A 229 -4.70 -9.22 11.76
C VAL A 229 -5.96 -8.35 11.81
N LEU A 230 -5.86 -7.17 12.42
CA LEU A 230 -7.00 -6.23 12.51
C LEU A 230 -7.46 -5.75 11.15
N ALA A 231 -6.54 -5.33 10.28
CA ALA A 231 -6.86 -4.88 8.93
C ALA A 231 -7.50 -6.02 8.12
N ARG A 232 -7.00 -7.26 8.24
CA ARG A 232 -7.63 -8.40 7.57
C ARG A 232 -9.05 -8.65 8.08
N ALA A 233 -9.27 -8.61 9.40
CA ALA A 233 -10.58 -8.84 9.99
C ALA A 233 -11.59 -7.73 9.61
N THR A 234 -11.20 -6.45 9.68
CA THR A 234 -12.11 -5.35 9.36
C THR A 234 -12.34 -5.21 7.86
N THR A 235 -11.32 -5.41 7.04
CA THR A 235 -11.48 -5.45 5.58
C THR A 235 -12.36 -6.62 5.16
N PHE A 236 -12.31 -7.77 5.83
CA PHE A 236 -13.23 -8.87 5.56
C PHE A 236 -14.70 -8.46 5.77
N ILE A 237 -15.01 -7.75 6.86
CA ILE A 237 -16.36 -7.23 7.13
C ILE A 237 -16.79 -6.25 6.03
N LEU A 238 -15.91 -5.31 5.65
CA LEU A 238 -16.20 -4.34 4.59
C LEU A 238 -16.38 -5.01 3.23
N ALA A 239 -15.52 -5.95 2.88
CA ALA A 239 -15.60 -6.71 1.65
C ALA A 239 -16.91 -7.51 1.58
N TYR A 240 -17.27 -8.20 2.66
CA TYR A 240 -18.54 -8.91 2.76
C TYR A 240 -19.73 -7.97 2.55
N ALA A 241 -19.74 -6.81 3.20
CA ALA A 241 -20.78 -5.80 3.02
C ALA A 241 -20.84 -5.29 1.56
N ALA A 242 -19.70 -5.04 0.93
CA ALA A 242 -19.62 -4.62 -0.48
C ALA A 242 -20.13 -5.70 -1.45
N PHE A 243 -19.77 -6.97 -1.22
CA PHE A 243 -20.28 -8.09 -2.01
C PHE A 243 -21.78 -8.28 -1.85
N ARG A 244 -22.32 -8.18 -0.63
CA ARG A 244 -23.78 -8.22 -0.40
C ARG A 244 -24.50 -7.04 -1.03
N ALA A 245 -23.92 -5.84 -1.00
CA ALA A 245 -24.47 -4.69 -1.71
C ALA A 245 -24.50 -4.92 -3.23
N MET A 246 -23.45 -5.50 -3.80
CA MET A 246 -23.40 -5.86 -5.22
C MET A 246 -24.46 -6.91 -5.59
N GLN A 247 -24.62 -7.96 -4.77
CA GLN A 247 -25.67 -8.96 -4.96
C GLN A 247 -27.08 -8.36 -4.87
N PHE A 248 -27.31 -7.47 -3.91
CA PHE A 248 -28.59 -6.78 -3.76
C PHE A 248 -28.90 -5.90 -4.98
N THR A 249 -27.91 -5.16 -5.49
CA THR A 249 -28.05 -4.38 -6.72
C THR A 249 -28.37 -5.28 -7.93
N ASN A 250 -27.68 -6.40 -8.08
CA ASN A 250 -27.96 -7.35 -9.16
C ASN A 250 -29.35 -7.96 -9.04
N TRP A 251 -29.73 -8.40 -7.84
CA TRP A 251 -31.06 -8.97 -7.59
C TRP A 251 -32.17 -7.96 -7.90
N THR A 252 -32.07 -6.72 -7.37
CA THR A 252 -33.08 -5.67 -7.61
C THR A 252 -33.18 -5.29 -9.09
N THR A 253 -32.06 -5.19 -9.81
CA THR A 253 -32.06 -4.87 -11.24
C THR A 253 -32.56 -6.03 -12.10
N MET A 254 -32.27 -7.28 -11.70
CA MET A 254 -32.75 -8.49 -12.36
C MET A 254 -34.28 -8.60 -12.33
N LEU A 255 -34.96 -8.09 -11.29
CA LEU A 255 -36.43 -8.12 -11.19
C LEU A 255 -37.13 -7.47 -12.40
N ILE A 256 -36.51 -6.46 -13.01
CA ILE A 256 -37.07 -5.73 -14.15
C ILE A 256 -36.36 -6.09 -15.46
N MET A 257 -35.02 -6.17 -15.43
CA MET A 257 -34.22 -6.42 -16.63
C MET A 257 -34.17 -7.89 -17.05
N GLY A 258 -34.58 -8.82 -16.19
CA GLY A 258 -34.57 -10.26 -16.45
C GLY A 258 -33.17 -10.83 -16.70
N GLU A 259 -33.08 -11.88 -17.52
CA GLU A 259 -31.83 -12.60 -17.82
C GLU A 259 -30.75 -11.73 -18.46
N LYS A 260 -31.14 -10.66 -19.17
CA LYS A 260 -30.22 -9.68 -19.76
C LYS A 260 -29.30 -9.04 -18.71
N GLN A 261 -29.76 -8.86 -17.47
CA GLN A 261 -28.94 -8.33 -16.39
C GLN A 261 -27.87 -9.34 -15.95
N ALA A 262 -28.23 -10.62 -15.87
CA ALA A 262 -27.33 -11.68 -15.47
C ALA A 262 -26.20 -11.86 -16.50
N ASP A 263 -26.55 -11.83 -17.79
CA ASP A 263 -25.57 -11.87 -18.90
C ASP A 263 -24.65 -10.66 -18.88
N LEU A 264 -25.19 -9.46 -18.66
CA LEU A 264 -24.38 -8.24 -18.60
C LEU A 264 -23.39 -8.27 -17.44
N PHE A 265 -23.85 -8.71 -16.26
CA PHE A 265 -23.01 -8.81 -15.08
C PHE A 265 -21.94 -9.90 -15.23
N SER A 266 -22.29 -11.06 -15.78
CA SER A 266 -21.35 -12.17 -15.99
C SER A 266 -20.23 -11.79 -16.97
N LEU A 267 -20.52 -11.05 -18.05
CA LEU A 267 -19.51 -10.51 -18.96
C LEU A 267 -18.47 -9.64 -18.25
N GLY A 268 -18.91 -8.75 -17.35
CA GLY A 268 -18.00 -7.86 -16.62
C GLY A 268 -17.27 -8.53 -15.46
N ALA A 269 -17.95 -9.42 -14.74
CA ALA A 269 -17.45 -10.05 -13.53
C ALA A 269 -16.46 -11.19 -13.79
N ARG A 270 -16.67 -11.98 -14.85
CA ARG A 270 -15.84 -13.16 -15.16
C ARG A 270 -14.37 -12.80 -15.29
N GLU A 271 -14.08 -11.78 -16.06
CA GLU A 271 -12.71 -11.39 -16.38
C GLU A 271 -11.98 -10.76 -15.18
N VAL A 272 -12.71 -10.08 -14.30
CA VAL A 272 -12.16 -9.53 -13.06
C VAL A 272 -11.85 -10.65 -12.08
N PHE A 273 -12.81 -11.53 -11.80
CA PHE A 273 -12.63 -12.57 -10.78
C PHE A 273 -11.70 -13.70 -11.23
N ALA A 274 -11.58 -13.97 -12.54
CA ALA A 274 -10.62 -14.94 -13.06
C ALA A 274 -9.16 -14.46 -12.93
N ASN A 275 -8.91 -13.16 -13.15
CA ASN A 275 -7.55 -12.62 -13.24
C ASN A 275 -7.09 -11.87 -11.98
N PHE A 276 -7.97 -11.63 -11.01
CA PHE A 276 -7.59 -10.92 -9.79
C PHE A 276 -6.91 -11.87 -8.80
N PRO A 277 -5.60 -11.70 -8.50
CA PRO A 277 -4.83 -12.67 -7.70
C PRO A 277 -5.30 -12.78 -6.25
N TYR A 278 -6.12 -11.82 -5.78
CA TYR A 278 -6.64 -11.78 -4.42
C TYR A 278 -8.02 -12.43 -4.27
N THR A 279 -8.62 -13.05 -5.29
CA THR A 279 -9.84 -13.86 -5.10
C THR A 279 -9.62 -15.00 -4.12
N HIS A 280 -8.38 -15.50 -4.02
CA HIS A 280 -7.96 -16.51 -3.04
C HIS A 280 -7.76 -15.99 -1.61
N TYR A 281 -7.79 -14.66 -1.35
CA TYR A 281 -7.74 -14.15 0.03
C TYR A 281 -8.95 -14.61 0.85
N PHE A 282 -10.04 -14.98 0.17
CA PHE A 282 -11.24 -15.58 0.73
C PHE A 282 -11.20 -17.12 0.79
N ALA A 283 -10.27 -17.79 0.12
CA ALA A 283 -10.27 -19.25 -0.07
C ALA A 283 -9.58 -20.06 1.05
N GLY A 284 -8.86 -19.41 1.97
CA GLY A 284 -7.98 -20.07 2.95
C GLY A 284 -8.63 -20.58 4.24
N LEU A 285 -9.96 -20.54 4.38
CA LEU A 285 -10.68 -21.10 5.53
C LEU A 285 -11.51 -22.31 5.06
N PRO A 286 -11.33 -23.52 5.63
CA PRO A 286 -12.22 -24.64 5.35
C PRO A 286 -13.65 -24.24 5.75
N TYR A 287 -14.63 -24.53 4.88
CA TYR A 287 -16.02 -24.00 4.85
C TYR A 287 -16.25 -22.60 4.28
N VAL A 288 -15.20 -21.85 3.91
CA VAL A 288 -15.30 -20.53 3.27
C VAL A 288 -14.92 -20.58 1.78
N ALA A 289 -14.51 -21.74 1.26
CA ALA A 289 -14.34 -21.96 -0.18
C ALA A 289 -15.61 -21.60 -0.99
N GLN A 290 -16.79 -21.58 -0.36
CA GLN A 290 -18.04 -21.11 -0.94
C GLN A 290 -18.08 -19.58 -1.13
N LEU A 291 -17.24 -18.77 -0.45
CA LEU A 291 -17.13 -17.32 -0.58
C LEU A 291 -16.22 -16.84 -1.72
N ASN A 292 -15.80 -17.74 -2.60
CA ASN A 292 -15.24 -17.32 -3.89
C ASN A 292 -16.33 -16.56 -4.67
N PRO A 293 -16.13 -15.26 -5.00
CA PRO A 293 -17.15 -14.49 -5.72
C PRO A 293 -17.57 -15.16 -7.03
N ALA A 294 -16.66 -15.87 -7.70
CA ALA A 294 -16.95 -16.58 -8.94
C ALA A 294 -18.00 -17.69 -8.77
N ASP A 295 -17.99 -18.40 -7.63
CA ASP A 295 -18.93 -19.49 -7.34
C ASP A 295 -20.30 -18.95 -6.90
N TYR A 296 -20.35 -17.76 -6.28
CA TYR A 296 -21.60 -17.10 -5.87
C TYR A 296 -22.36 -16.41 -7.00
N PHE A 297 -21.65 -15.92 -8.03
CA PHE A 297 -22.28 -15.18 -9.13
C PHE A 297 -22.77 -16.07 -10.27
N ASN A 298 -22.63 -17.41 -10.16
CA ASN A 298 -23.02 -18.39 -11.19
C ASN A 298 -22.69 -17.88 -12.60
N LEU A 299 -21.40 -17.59 -12.82
CA LEU A 299 -20.88 -16.95 -14.02
C LEU A 299 -21.02 -17.89 -15.22
N GLY A 300 -22.22 -17.89 -15.81
CA GLY A 300 -22.61 -18.76 -16.92
C GLY A 300 -22.02 -18.39 -18.27
N TYR A 301 -22.24 -19.26 -19.25
CA TYR A 301 -21.92 -19.00 -20.65
C TYR A 301 -22.87 -17.94 -21.20
N VAL A 302 -22.29 -16.87 -21.74
CA VAL A 302 -23.04 -15.79 -22.40
C VAL A 302 -23.14 -16.15 -23.88
N GLY A 303 -24.36 -16.14 -24.43
CA GLY A 303 -24.65 -16.39 -25.84
C GLY A 303 -24.20 -15.24 -26.76
N ASP A 304 -24.90 -15.02 -27.88
CA ASP A 304 -24.55 -13.94 -28.82
C ASP A 304 -24.61 -12.56 -28.15
N VAL A 305 -23.44 -11.94 -28.00
CA VAL A 305 -23.29 -10.65 -27.33
C VAL A 305 -23.48 -9.52 -28.33
N SER A 306 -24.49 -8.68 -28.10
CA SER A 306 -24.65 -7.44 -28.87
C SER A 306 -23.53 -6.44 -28.53
N TRP A 307 -23.17 -5.56 -29.47
CA TRP A 307 -22.10 -4.57 -29.24
C TRP A 307 -22.36 -3.69 -28.01
N SER A 308 -23.62 -3.35 -27.74
CA SER A 308 -24.02 -2.54 -26.59
C SER A 308 -23.88 -3.31 -25.27
N MET A 309 -24.13 -4.61 -25.28
CA MET A 309 -23.92 -5.49 -24.12
C MET A 309 -22.42 -5.66 -23.81
N SER A 310 -21.56 -5.79 -24.82
CA SER A 310 -20.11 -5.82 -24.64
C SER A 310 -19.58 -4.53 -23.99
N VAL A 311 -20.01 -3.36 -24.48
CA VAL A 311 -19.62 -2.06 -23.91
C VAL A 311 -20.16 -1.91 -22.48
N GLY A 312 -21.39 -2.33 -22.21
CA GLY A 312 -21.95 -2.33 -20.86
C GLY A 312 -21.19 -3.24 -19.90
N GLY A 313 -20.74 -4.42 -20.35
CA GLY A 313 -19.89 -5.33 -19.58
C GLY A 313 -18.57 -4.68 -19.16
N ILE A 314 -17.95 -3.87 -20.04
CA ILE A 314 -16.73 -3.11 -19.72
C ILE A 314 -16.98 -2.08 -18.62
N PHE A 315 -18.13 -1.39 -18.63
CA PHE A 315 -18.48 -0.47 -17.54
C PHE A 315 -18.68 -1.18 -16.21
N ILE A 316 -19.28 -2.38 -16.22
CA ILE A 316 -19.40 -3.20 -15.01
C ILE A 316 -18.02 -3.64 -14.54
N MET A 317 -17.14 -4.07 -15.44
CA MET A 317 -15.77 -4.45 -15.14
C MET A 317 -15.02 -3.30 -14.41
N ILE A 318 -15.05 -2.09 -14.97
CA ILE A 318 -14.45 -0.89 -14.34
C ILE A 318 -15.06 -0.61 -12.97
N SER A 319 -16.39 -0.77 -12.83
CA SER A 319 -17.09 -0.55 -11.57
C SER A 319 -16.65 -1.56 -10.48
N ILE A 320 -16.50 -2.84 -10.84
CA ILE A 320 -15.99 -3.86 -9.92
C ILE A 320 -14.54 -3.54 -9.52
N VAL A 321 -13.70 -3.13 -10.48
CA VAL A 321 -12.31 -2.70 -10.19
C VAL A 321 -12.29 -1.55 -9.17
N PHE A 322 -13.17 -0.57 -9.34
CA PHE A 322 -13.30 0.55 -8.38
C PHE A 322 -13.67 0.06 -6.98
N ILE A 323 -14.63 -0.87 -6.86
CA ILE A 323 -15.03 -1.47 -5.58
C ILE A 323 -13.87 -2.26 -4.95
N LEU A 324 -13.09 -3.00 -5.74
CA LEU A 324 -11.91 -3.71 -5.24
C LEU A 324 -10.85 -2.72 -4.71
N PHE A 325 -10.56 -1.64 -5.43
CA PHE A 325 -9.63 -0.61 -4.94
C PHE A 325 -10.14 0.08 -3.68
N PHE A 326 -11.44 0.29 -3.54
CA PHE A 326 -12.05 0.80 -2.30
C PHE A 326 -11.78 -0.14 -1.12
N ILE A 327 -11.97 -1.46 -1.29
CA ILE A 327 -11.70 -2.47 -0.26
C ILE A 327 -10.20 -2.53 0.09
N VAL A 328 -9.32 -2.57 -0.91
CA VAL A 328 -7.86 -2.60 -0.73
C VAL A 328 -7.36 -1.32 -0.04
N SER A 329 -7.95 -0.17 -0.37
CA SER A 329 -7.59 1.10 0.25
C SER A 329 -7.92 1.12 1.74
N TYR A 330 -9.04 0.52 2.14
CA TYR A 330 -9.38 0.40 3.56
C TYR A 330 -8.40 -0.50 4.33
N PHE A 331 -7.95 -1.61 3.73
CA PHE A 331 -6.92 -2.47 4.30
C PHE A 331 -5.62 -1.69 4.55
N LEU A 332 -5.13 -1.00 3.52
CA LEU A 332 -3.89 -0.23 3.60
C LEU A 332 -4.00 0.96 4.55
N ASN A 333 -5.16 1.62 4.62
CA ASN A 333 -5.40 2.68 5.59
C ASN A 333 -5.32 2.19 7.03
N THR A 334 -5.87 1.01 7.31
CA THR A 334 -5.81 0.43 8.65
C THR A 334 -4.37 0.16 9.04
N MET A 335 -3.52 -0.30 8.11
CA MET A 335 -2.07 -0.44 8.32
C MET A 335 -1.43 0.91 8.65
N VAL A 336 -1.68 1.93 7.83
CA VAL A 336 -1.07 3.25 7.98
C VAL A 336 -1.48 3.90 9.31
N CYS A 337 -2.76 3.89 9.66
CA CYS A 337 -3.25 4.41 10.93
C CYS A 337 -2.64 3.67 12.12
N ALA A 338 -2.48 2.35 12.04
CA ALA A 338 -1.83 1.58 13.08
C ALA A 338 -0.33 1.92 13.21
N GLN A 339 0.37 2.17 12.10
CA GLN A 339 1.77 2.61 12.14
C GLN A 339 1.93 4.00 12.78
N VAL A 340 0.98 4.92 12.57
CA VAL A 340 0.97 6.22 13.27
C VAL A 340 0.83 6.02 14.78
N ILE A 341 -0.12 5.19 15.22
CA ILE A 341 -0.31 4.90 16.65
C ILE A 341 0.92 4.21 17.24
N ALA A 342 1.48 3.21 16.53
CA ALA A 342 2.66 2.49 16.96
C ALA A 342 3.87 3.42 17.11
N PHE A 343 4.07 4.34 16.16
CA PHE A 343 5.15 5.33 16.23
C PHE A 343 5.00 6.26 17.44
N LEU A 344 3.81 6.83 17.65
CA LEU A 344 3.53 7.69 18.80
C LEU A 344 3.76 6.97 20.13
N ASP A 345 3.38 5.69 20.20
CA ASP A 345 3.47 4.89 21.42
C ASP A 345 4.90 4.44 21.74
N ILE A 346 5.65 4.00 20.73
CA ILE A 346 7.08 3.69 20.87
C ILE A 346 7.84 4.95 21.29
N ARG A 347 7.51 6.11 20.70
CA ARG A 347 8.21 7.35 21.02
C ARG A 347 7.95 7.83 22.44
N ASN A 348 6.71 7.76 22.90
CA ASN A 348 6.39 8.04 24.29
C ASN A 348 7.13 7.07 25.25
N ALA A 349 7.23 5.79 24.90
CA ALA A 349 7.89 4.81 25.76
C ALA A 349 9.42 4.93 25.79
N THR A 350 10.07 5.27 24.67
CA THR A 350 11.53 5.37 24.58
C THR A 350 12.05 6.75 24.97
N HIS A 351 11.32 7.82 24.61
CA HIS A 351 11.80 9.21 24.73
C HIS A 351 10.89 10.11 25.59
N ASN A 352 9.79 9.59 26.13
CA ASN A 352 8.80 10.38 26.89
C ASN A 352 8.22 11.58 26.10
N GLU A 353 8.24 11.49 24.77
CA GLU A 353 7.72 12.52 23.86
C GLU A 353 6.23 12.28 23.60
N LYS A 354 5.34 13.13 24.15
CA LYS A 354 3.89 13.09 23.89
C LYS A 354 3.50 13.92 22.67
N LEU A 355 3.92 13.48 21.48
CA LEU A 355 3.76 14.23 20.22
C LEU A 355 2.31 14.49 19.78
N ALA A 356 1.33 13.76 20.31
CA ALA A 356 -0.09 13.96 20.01
C ALA A 356 -0.83 14.78 21.08
N PHE A 357 -0.16 15.15 22.17
CA PHE A 357 -0.71 16.02 23.21
C PHE A 357 -0.43 17.47 22.83
N ILE A 358 -1.48 18.26 22.69
CA ILE A 358 -1.37 19.73 22.60
C ILE A 358 -1.51 20.25 24.04
N PRO A 359 -0.51 20.96 24.60
CA PRO A 359 -0.68 21.69 25.87
C PRO A 359 -1.84 22.69 25.76
N GLU A 360 -2.61 22.92 26.83
CA GLU A 360 -3.73 23.88 26.83
C GLU A 360 -3.29 25.28 26.34
N ASP A 361 -2.05 25.66 26.64
CA ASP A 361 -1.43 26.94 26.26
C ASP A 361 -1.26 27.13 24.73
N GLU A 362 -1.10 26.05 23.95
CA GLU A 362 -1.01 26.12 22.47
C GLU A 362 -2.41 26.16 21.81
N LEU A 363 -3.41 25.56 22.46
CA LEU A 363 -4.82 25.64 22.02
C LEU A 363 -5.36 27.06 22.13
N GLU A 364 -5.00 27.79 23.19
CA GLU A 364 -5.36 29.20 23.36
C GLU A 364 -4.75 30.09 22.26
N GLN A 365 -3.50 29.82 21.84
CA GLN A 365 -2.84 30.58 20.77
C GLN A 365 -3.40 30.29 19.36
N GLU A 366 -3.80 29.05 19.07
CA GLU A 366 -4.48 28.71 17.81
C GLU A 366 -5.88 29.34 17.75
N MET A 367 -6.59 29.41 18.88
CA MET A 367 -7.90 30.07 18.97
C MET A 367 -7.80 31.60 18.78
N ASP A 368 -6.80 32.24 19.38
CA ASP A 368 -6.59 33.68 19.24
C ASP A 368 -6.15 34.09 17.81
N THR A 369 -5.41 33.22 17.11
CA THR A 369 -5.01 33.47 15.72
C THR A 369 -6.15 33.26 14.71
N GLU A 370 -7.07 32.32 14.95
CA GLU A 370 -8.29 32.18 14.14
C GLU A 370 -9.28 33.34 14.31
N ASP A 371 -9.41 33.92 15.52
CA ASP A 371 -10.29 35.07 15.77
C ASP A 371 -9.70 36.39 15.23
N SER A 372 -8.36 36.52 15.22
CA SER A 372 -7.66 37.65 14.59
C SER A 372 -7.76 37.66 13.06
N GLY A 373 -8.03 36.52 12.41
CA GLY A 373 -8.17 36.41 10.95
C GLY A 373 -9.57 36.70 10.41
N ARG A 374 -10.55 36.98 11.29
CA ARG A 374 -11.96 37.22 10.96
C ARG A 374 -12.44 38.66 11.19
N LYS A 375 -11.56 39.59 11.53
CA LYS A 375 -11.89 41.02 11.70
C LYS A 375 -11.60 41.85 10.46
#